data_AF-C3Y1L8-F1
#
_entry.id   AF-C3Y1L8-F1
#
_cell.length_a   1.000
_cell.length_b   1.000
_cell.length_c   1.000
_cell.angle_alpha   90.00
_cell.angle_beta   90.00
_cell.angle_gamma   90.00
#
_symmetry.space_group_name_H-M   'P 1'
#
loop_
_entity.id
_entity.type
_entity.pdbx_description
1 polymer ?
#
loop_
_entity_poly.entity_id
_entity_poly.type
_entity_poly.pdbx_seq_one_letter_code
_entity_poly.pdbx_strand_id
1 'polypeptide(L)'
;SCAECLLRGPQCGWCIEVDYSGTRCNTMVNLQAGGCDQARIMNPQGNGTVLTQNLPLTEAGLRGIPADDIVQVSPQRAHLELRPGESAQLRLQVRQVQDYPVDMYYLMDLSSSMFDDLTTLRTLGSRLASTMQRITSNFRLGLGFYVDKTALPYVNPYTIDTVCAQYNSPCARVFSYRNALPLTTNISAFTDTLEREEVAVNRDFPEGGFDALMQVAACDDQIGWREGATRLVVYPTDALSKMAGDGKLAAILPPNDGQCHLHPGTGEYLESNNQDYPSIGQLANILRQKNIQPIFAIAEDRRPARLSQLLPGSTMATLESDSSNIVELVEEAYRQLRSQVKLQVASPPAELQLQFTSTCRDGQVTPGGTRCSNLTVGDTVEFEVTLTATGCPKDGQAAQFSLVPVGFGGELTVNVDF
;
A
#
# COMPACT_ATOMS: atom_id res chain seq x y z
N SER A 1 -26.86 28.70 -19.08
CA SER A 1 -26.05 28.39 -20.29
C SER A 1 -26.24 26.93 -20.68
N CYS A 2 -25.66 26.46 -21.80
CA CYS A 2 -25.67 25.02 -22.15
C CYS A 2 -24.99 24.19 -21.05
N ALA A 3 -23.80 24.58 -20.60
CA ALA A 3 -23.07 23.89 -19.53
C ALA A 3 -23.88 23.77 -18.22
N GLU A 4 -24.49 24.86 -17.75
CA GLU A 4 -25.35 24.83 -16.55
C GLU A 4 -26.55 23.90 -16.70
N CYS A 5 -27.08 23.73 -17.92
CA CYS A 5 -28.15 22.78 -18.17
C CYS A 5 -27.66 21.34 -18.03
N LEU A 6 -26.50 21.05 -18.63
CA LEU A 6 -25.97 19.70 -18.65
C LEU A 6 -25.57 19.21 -17.25
N LEU A 7 -25.15 20.13 -16.38
CA LEU A 7 -24.84 19.87 -14.96
C LEU A 7 -26.06 19.56 -14.09
N ARG A 8 -27.30 19.82 -14.54
CA ARG A 8 -28.51 19.54 -13.74
C ARG A 8 -28.86 18.07 -13.63
N GLY A 9 -28.31 17.25 -14.52
CA GLY A 9 -28.52 15.81 -14.53
C GLY A 9 -28.53 15.22 -15.93
N PRO A 10 -28.36 13.90 -16.05
CA PRO A 10 -28.18 13.20 -17.34
C PRO A 10 -29.41 13.22 -18.24
N GLN A 11 -30.60 13.39 -17.65
CA GLN A 11 -31.85 13.49 -18.39
C GLN A 11 -32.02 14.82 -19.15
N CYS A 12 -31.22 15.84 -18.81
CA CYS A 12 -31.30 17.17 -19.42
C CYS A 12 -30.58 17.21 -20.77
N GLY A 13 -31.21 17.82 -21.76
CA GLY A 13 -30.59 18.24 -23.01
C GLY A 13 -30.67 19.75 -23.20
N TRP A 14 -29.89 20.27 -24.15
CA TRP A 14 -29.91 21.67 -24.54
C TRP A 14 -30.14 21.83 -26.05
N CYS A 15 -31.20 22.54 -26.44
CA CYS A 15 -31.45 22.83 -27.86
C CYS A 15 -30.57 23.98 -28.38
N ILE A 16 -29.74 23.70 -29.39
CA ILE A 16 -28.82 24.68 -30.03
C ILE A 16 -29.39 25.31 -31.31
N GLU A 17 -30.61 25.00 -31.71
CA GLU A 17 -31.26 25.68 -32.83
C GLU A 17 -31.40 27.18 -32.59
N VAL A 18 -31.08 27.99 -33.59
CA VAL A 18 -31.10 29.46 -33.45
C VAL A 18 -32.52 29.94 -33.19
N ASP A 19 -33.50 29.42 -33.94
CA ASP A 19 -34.89 29.90 -33.94
C ASP A 19 -35.81 29.15 -32.95
N TYR A 20 -35.25 28.32 -32.08
CA TYR A 20 -36.04 27.60 -31.07
C TYR A 20 -36.65 28.54 -30.04
N SER A 21 -37.98 28.60 -29.99
CA SER A 21 -38.76 29.48 -29.10
C SER A 21 -39.10 28.87 -27.74
N GLY A 22 -38.82 27.57 -27.54
CA GLY A 22 -39.07 26.86 -26.29
C GLY A 22 -37.98 27.05 -25.23
N THR A 23 -38.18 26.45 -24.06
CA THR A 23 -37.16 26.42 -23.00
C THR A 23 -35.98 25.55 -23.46
N ARG A 24 -34.83 26.20 -23.72
CA ARG A 24 -33.64 25.51 -24.28
C ARG A 24 -33.10 24.38 -23.41
N CYS A 25 -33.22 24.48 -22.09
CA CYS A 25 -32.84 23.42 -21.15
C CYS A 25 -34.08 22.64 -20.72
N ASN A 26 -34.22 21.40 -21.17
CA ASN A 26 -35.32 20.53 -20.77
C ASN A 26 -34.94 19.06 -20.93
N THR A 27 -35.82 18.13 -20.61
CA THR A 27 -35.59 16.71 -20.93
C THR A 27 -35.60 16.50 -22.44
N MET A 28 -34.88 15.47 -22.91
CA MET A 28 -34.86 15.11 -24.34
C MET A 28 -36.26 15.01 -24.94
N VAL A 29 -37.17 14.34 -24.23
CA VAL A 29 -38.56 14.13 -24.64
C VAL A 29 -39.29 15.47 -24.82
N ASN A 30 -39.13 16.40 -23.89
CA ASN A 30 -39.80 17.70 -23.95
C ASN A 30 -39.21 18.61 -25.03
N LEU A 31 -37.89 18.54 -25.28
CA LEU A 31 -37.25 19.30 -26.36
C LEU A 31 -37.74 18.85 -27.74
N GLN A 32 -37.82 17.53 -27.94
CA GLN A 32 -38.36 16.93 -29.17
C GLN A 32 -39.85 17.25 -29.35
N ALA A 33 -40.65 17.10 -28.29
CA ALA A 33 -42.07 17.47 -28.33
C ALA A 33 -42.29 18.97 -28.57
N GLY A 34 -41.35 19.81 -28.13
CA GLY A 34 -41.32 21.24 -28.40
C GLY A 34 -40.80 21.63 -29.79
N GLY A 35 -40.47 20.65 -30.65
CA GLY A 35 -40.07 20.88 -32.05
C GLY A 35 -38.59 21.12 -32.29
N CYS A 36 -37.70 20.92 -31.31
CA CYS A 36 -36.26 20.95 -31.56
C CYS A 36 -35.82 19.69 -32.31
N ASP A 37 -35.10 19.85 -33.43
CA ASP A 37 -34.51 18.72 -34.16
C ASP A 37 -33.57 17.94 -33.23
N GLN A 38 -33.71 16.62 -33.22
CA GLN A 38 -32.87 15.71 -32.43
C GLN A 38 -31.38 15.92 -32.71
N ALA A 39 -30.99 16.20 -33.96
CA ALA A 39 -29.59 16.47 -34.32
C ALA A 39 -29.05 17.79 -33.73
N ARG A 40 -29.96 18.65 -33.25
CA ARG A 40 -29.67 19.96 -32.67
C ARG A 40 -29.90 19.99 -31.16
N ILE A 41 -30.11 18.83 -30.53
CA ILE A 41 -30.14 18.71 -29.07
C ILE A 41 -28.76 18.24 -28.60
N MET A 42 -28.07 19.09 -27.85
CA MET A 42 -26.87 18.71 -27.12
C MET A 42 -27.26 17.93 -25.87
N ASN A 43 -26.91 16.64 -25.86
CA ASN A 43 -27.01 15.79 -24.70
C ASN A 43 -25.86 14.76 -24.75
N PRO A 44 -24.64 15.16 -24.34
CA PRO A 44 -23.55 14.20 -24.21
C PRO A 44 -23.99 13.15 -23.18
N GLN A 45 -23.79 11.89 -23.56
CA GLN A 45 -23.95 10.72 -22.73
C GLN A 45 -22.58 10.09 -22.60
N GLY A 46 -22.26 9.54 -21.43
CA GLY A 46 -21.08 8.71 -21.28
C GLY A 46 -21.07 7.53 -22.25
N ASN A 47 -19.90 7.14 -22.72
CA ASN A 47 -19.70 5.94 -23.56
C ASN A 47 -19.73 4.62 -22.75
N GLY A 48 -20.18 4.67 -21.49
CA GLY A 48 -20.17 3.53 -20.58
C GLY A 48 -18.76 3.06 -20.24
N THR A 49 -18.62 1.78 -19.91
CA THR A 49 -17.35 1.16 -19.51
C THR A 49 -16.63 0.55 -20.72
N VAL A 50 -15.43 1.03 -21.03
CA VAL A 50 -14.53 0.47 -22.04
C VAL A 50 -13.36 -0.24 -21.35
N LEU A 51 -13.21 -1.54 -21.55
CA LEU A 51 -12.04 -2.28 -21.04
C LEU A 51 -10.87 -2.12 -22.01
N THR A 52 -9.82 -1.43 -21.60
CA THR A 52 -8.64 -1.16 -22.41
C THR A 52 -7.55 -2.22 -22.24
N GLN A 53 -7.59 -2.98 -21.13
CA GLN A 53 -6.76 -4.16 -20.92
C GLN A 53 -7.53 -5.19 -20.07
N ASN A 54 -7.76 -6.38 -20.64
CA ASN A 54 -8.57 -7.44 -20.04
C ASN A 54 -7.94 -8.83 -20.30
N LEU A 55 -6.71 -9.00 -19.82
CA LEU A 55 -6.02 -10.28 -19.82
C LEU A 55 -6.74 -11.25 -18.87
N PRO A 56 -6.94 -12.51 -19.28
CA PRO A 56 -7.62 -13.49 -18.46
C PRO A 56 -6.80 -13.83 -17.21
N LEU A 57 -7.50 -14.15 -16.12
CA LEU A 57 -6.89 -14.65 -14.89
C LEU A 57 -6.10 -15.94 -15.14
N THR A 58 -4.88 -16.02 -14.63
CA THR A 58 -4.04 -17.22 -14.73
C THR A 58 -4.75 -18.43 -14.13
N GLU A 59 -4.64 -19.58 -14.79
CA GLU A 59 -5.27 -20.82 -14.31
C GLU A 59 -4.70 -21.24 -12.95
N ALA A 60 -5.58 -21.77 -12.10
CA ALA A 60 -5.18 -22.30 -10.80
C ALA A 60 -4.36 -23.59 -10.95
N GLY A 61 -3.35 -23.78 -10.09
CA GLY A 61 -2.57 -25.02 -10.02
C GLY A 61 -1.36 -25.09 -10.97
N LEU A 62 -1.16 -24.10 -11.82
CA LEU A 62 0.08 -23.95 -12.58
C LEU A 62 1.22 -23.51 -11.66
N ARG A 63 2.42 -24.06 -11.87
CA ARG A 63 3.65 -23.73 -11.12
C ARG A 63 4.78 -23.39 -12.09
N GLY A 64 5.73 -22.57 -11.64
CA GLY A 64 6.88 -22.17 -12.44
C GLY A 64 6.53 -21.24 -13.62
N ILE A 65 5.37 -20.59 -13.56
CA ILE A 65 5.04 -19.48 -14.47
C ILE A 65 5.96 -18.30 -14.11
N PRO A 66 6.59 -17.63 -15.08
CA PRO A 66 7.29 -16.38 -14.83
C PRO A 66 6.40 -15.38 -14.09
N ALA A 67 6.95 -14.67 -13.09
CA ALA A 67 6.20 -13.72 -12.27
C ALA A 67 5.35 -12.74 -13.10
N ASP A 68 5.96 -12.22 -14.16
CA ASP A 68 5.41 -11.17 -15.02
C ASP A 68 4.20 -11.65 -15.85
N ASP A 69 4.03 -12.97 -15.99
CA ASP A 69 2.94 -13.58 -16.74
C ASP A 69 1.74 -13.94 -15.84
N ILE A 70 1.85 -13.76 -14.52
CA ILE A 70 0.78 -14.13 -13.59
C ILE A 70 -0.23 -12.98 -13.42
N VAL A 71 -1.47 -13.23 -13.83
CA VAL A 71 -2.60 -12.31 -13.75
C VAL A 71 -3.54 -12.75 -12.62
N GLN A 72 -3.54 -12.00 -11.51
CA GLN A 72 -4.46 -12.24 -10.37
C GLN A 72 -5.71 -11.37 -10.41
N VAL A 73 -5.69 -10.30 -11.21
CA VAL A 73 -6.72 -9.27 -11.26
C VAL A 73 -7.15 -9.06 -12.71
N SER A 74 -8.46 -9.08 -12.96
CA SER A 74 -9.03 -8.87 -14.30
C SER A 74 -10.33 -8.07 -14.20
N PRO A 75 -10.57 -7.07 -15.08
CA PRO A 75 -9.63 -6.49 -16.04
C PRO A 75 -8.49 -5.73 -15.35
N GLN A 76 -7.47 -5.33 -16.11
CA GLN A 76 -6.33 -4.55 -15.59
C GLN A 76 -6.50 -3.06 -15.85
N ARG A 77 -7.17 -2.68 -16.95
CA ARG A 77 -7.41 -1.28 -17.28
C ARG A 77 -8.80 -1.05 -17.85
N ALA A 78 -9.43 0.04 -17.40
CA ALA A 78 -10.70 0.51 -17.91
C ALA A 78 -10.67 2.02 -18.17
N HIS A 79 -11.48 2.46 -19.12
CA HIS A 79 -11.75 3.85 -19.43
C HIS A 79 -13.26 4.09 -19.37
N LEU A 80 -13.64 5.23 -18.80
CA LEU A 80 -15.01 5.65 -18.55
C LEU A 80 -15.16 7.09 -19.00
N GLU A 81 -16.30 7.40 -19.62
CA GLU A 81 -16.76 8.77 -19.81
C GLU A 81 -18.05 8.92 -19.01
N LEU A 82 -18.09 9.86 -18.07
CA LEU A 82 -19.20 10.04 -17.15
C LEU A 82 -19.61 11.49 -17.04
N ARG A 83 -20.85 11.79 -17.46
CA ARG A 83 -21.44 13.08 -17.17
C ARG A 83 -21.90 13.15 -15.70
N PRO A 84 -21.87 14.33 -15.05
CA PRO A 84 -22.42 14.50 -13.71
C PRO A 84 -23.86 13.97 -13.58
N GLY A 85 -24.05 13.07 -12.62
CA GLY A 85 -25.30 12.34 -12.34
C GLY A 85 -25.43 11.00 -13.08
N GLU A 86 -24.55 10.68 -14.04
CA GLU A 86 -24.48 9.35 -14.65
C GLU A 86 -23.72 8.37 -13.75
N SER A 87 -24.08 7.09 -13.92
CA SER A 87 -23.41 5.98 -13.27
C SER A 87 -22.93 4.95 -14.28
N ALA A 88 -21.77 4.36 -14.03
CA ALA A 88 -21.26 3.20 -14.75
C ALA A 88 -20.87 2.08 -13.79
N GLN A 89 -20.82 0.85 -14.30
CA GLN A 89 -20.47 -0.33 -13.54
C GLN A 89 -19.16 -0.93 -14.05
N LEU A 90 -18.29 -1.28 -13.10
CA LEU A 90 -17.06 -2.05 -13.30
C LEU A 90 -17.19 -3.39 -12.57
N ARG A 91 -16.72 -4.47 -13.20
CA ARG A 91 -16.60 -5.78 -12.55
C ARG A 91 -15.14 -6.16 -12.49
N LEU A 92 -14.68 -6.45 -11.28
CA LEU A 92 -13.32 -6.84 -10.98
C LEU A 92 -13.32 -8.28 -10.45
N GLN A 93 -12.56 -9.15 -11.07
CA GLN A 93 -12.34 -10.51 -10.63
C GLN A 93 -10.94 -10.63 -10.02
N VAL A 94 -10.86 -11.29 -8.87
CA VAL A 94 -9.61 -11.54 -8.16
C VAL A 94 -9.47 -13.02 -7.87
N ARG A 95 -8.35 -13.63 -8.25
CA ARG A 95 -8.07 -15.06 -8.05
C ARG A 95 -6.86 -15.29 -7.17
N GLN A 96 -6.99 -16.26 -6.26
CA GLN A 96 -5.89 -16.79 -5.49
C GLN A 96 -5.01 -17.71 -6.34
N VAL A 97 -3.89 -17.22 -6.87
CA VAL A 97 -2.97 -18.03 -7.71
C VAL A 97 -1.92 -18.75 -6.84
N GLN A 98 -1.58 -19.99 -7.18
CA GLN A 98 -0.52 -20.74 -6.50
C GLN A 98 0.86 -20.16 -6.82
N ASP A 99 1.83 -20.33 -5.92
CA ASP A 99 3.25 -20.04 -6.21
C ASP A 99 3.51 -18.57 -6.62
N TYR A 100 2.73 -17.65 -6.05
CA TYR A 100 2.82 -16.24 -6.40
C TYR A 100 4.12 -15.60 -5.86
N PRO A 101 4.73 -14.64 -6.57
CA PRO A 101 5.92 -13.95 -6.10
C PRO A 101 5.69 -13.21 -4.78
N VAL A 102 6.62 -13.38 -3.84
CA VAL A 102 6.59 -12.67 -2.56
C VAL A 102 7.93 -11.96 -2.38
N ASP A 103 7.84 -10.67 -2.08
CA ASP A 103 8.95 -9.86 -1.60
C ASP A 103 8.71 -9.58 -0.12
N MET A 104 9.68 -9.96 0.71
CA MET A 104 9.62 -9.72 2.14
C MET A 104 10.83 -8.90 2.57
N TYR A 105 10.58 -7.76 3.17
CA TYR A 105 11.61 -6.90 3.73
C TYR A 105 11.56 -6.96 5.25
N TYR A 106 12.64 -7.43 5.87
CA TYR A 106 12.75 -7.53 7.32
C TYR A 106 13.30 -6.20 7.86
N LEU A 107 12.47 -5.42 8.55
CA LEU A 107 12.79 -4.07 9.02
C LEU A 107 12.94 -4.06 10.54
N MET A 108 14.15 -4.31 11.02
CA MET A 108 14.41 -4.59 12.44
C MET A 108 14.87 -3.38 13.22
N ASP A 109 14.34 -3.25 14.44
CA ASP A 109 14.88 -2.39 15.48
C ASP A 109 16.26 -2.87 15.95
N LEU A 110 17.29 -2.01 15.84
CA LEU A 110 18.65 -2.28 16.34
C LEU A 110 18.99 -1.43 17.57
N SER A 111 18.00 -0.90 18.28
CA SER A 111 18.24 -0.30 19.59
C SER A 111 18.81 -1.35 20.55
N SER A 112 19.44 -0.87 21.62
CA SER A 112 20.21 -1.72 22.53
C SER A 112 19.39 -2.78 23.27
N SER A 113 18.08 -2.60 23.37
CA SER A 113 17.18 -3.60 23.97
C SER A 113 17.01 -4.85 23.11
N MET A 114 17.22 -4.75 21.79
CA MET A 114 17.03 -5.82 20.82
C MET A 114 18.25 -6.75 20.66
N PHE A 115 19.17 -6.77 21.62
CA PHE A 115 20.45 -7.50 21.51
C PHE A 115 20.27 -9.02 21.46
N ASP A 116 19.42 -9.56 22.32
CA ASP A 116 19.06 -10.98 22.33
C ASP A 116 18.20 -11.34 21.11
N ASP A 117 17.27 -10.47 20.68
CA ASP A 117 16.52 -10.64 19.44
C ASP A 117 17.42 -10.76 18.21
N LEU A 118 18.46 -9.92 18.10
CA LEU A 118 19.45 -10.00 17.02
C LEU A 118 20.21 -11.34 17.05
N THR A 119 20.54 -11.81 18.24
CA THR A 119 21.19 -13.11 18.43
C THR A 119 20.28 -14.25 18.00
N THR A 120 19.00 -14.21 18.37
CA THR A 120 18.00 -15.19 17.93
C THR A 120 17.80 -15.13 16.42
N LEU A 121 17.68 -13.93 15.83
CA LEU A 121 17.49 -13.77 14.39
C LEU A 121 18.67 -14.34 13.58
N ARG A 122 19.91 -14.21 14.07
CA ARG A 122 21.08 -14.88 13.45
C ARG A 122 20.91 -16.40 13.39
N THR A 123 20.31 -17.00 14.41
CA THR A 123 20.01 -18.45 14.41
C THR A 123 18.82 -18.81 13.53
N LEU A 124 17.79 -17.95 13.49
CA LEU A 124 16.53 -18.20 12.79
C LEU A 124 16.53 -17.76 11.32
N GLY A 125 17.47 -16.94 10.88
CA GLY A 125 17.45 -16.33 9.54
C GLY A 125 17.36 -17.35 8.40
N SER A 126 18.13 -18.45 8.51
CA SER A 126 18.08 -19.56 7.56
C SER A 126 16.73 -20.30 7.58
N ARG A 127 16.12 -20.44 8.76
CA ARG A 127 14.81 -21.07 8.95
C ARG A 127 13.69 -20.19 8.38
N LEU A 128 13.74 -18.88 8.60
CA LEU A 128 12.77 -17.92 8.04
C LEU A 128 12.77 -17.99 6.51
N ALA A 129 13.96 -17.87 5.91
CA ALA A 129 14.12 -17.93 4.47
C ALA A 129 13.65 -19.27 3.88
N SER A 130 14.07 -20.40 4.44
CA SER A 130 13.68 -21.73 3.96
C SER A 130 12.17 -22.00 4.14
N THR A 131 11.56 -21.47 5.20
CA THR A 131 10.11 -21.59 5.44
C THR A 131 9.33 -20.86 4.35
N MET A 132 9.72 -19.63 4.01
CA MET A 132 9.07 -18.84 2.96
C MET A 132 9.31 -19.40 1.56
N GLN A 133 10.52 -19.91 1.27
CA GLN A 133 10.82 -20.59 0.00
C GLN A 133 10.01 -21.88 -0.21
N ARG A 134 9.54 -22.52 0.86
CA ARG A 134 8.62 -23.67 0.77
C ARG A 134 7.20 -23.24 0.43
N ILE A 135 6.82 -22.02 0.76
CA ILE A 135 5.49 -21.46 0.49
C ILE A 135 5.38 -20.98 -0.96
N THR A 136 6.42 -20.29 -1.44
CA THR A 136 6.53 -19.85 -2.84
C THR A 136 7.96 -20.06 -3.34
N SER A 137 8.07 -20.59 -4.56
CA SER A 137 9.34 -20.76 -5.26
C SER A 137 9.96 -19.41 -5.66
N ASN A 138 9.16 -18.34 -5.65
CA ASN A 138 9.56 -17.03 -6.14
C ASN A 138 9.64 -15.97 -5.03
N PHE A 139 10.51 -16.26 -4.07
CA PHE A 139 10.70 -15.47 -2.85
C PHE A 139 11.96 -14.59 -2.93
N ARG A 140 11.83 -13.32 -2.53
CA ARG A 140 12.98 -12.43 -2.24
C ARG A 140 12.92 -11.94 -0.81
N LEU A 141 14.10 -11.83 -0.21
CA LEU A 141 14.29 -11.35 1.15
C LEU A 141 15.24 -10.15 1.15
N GLY A 142 14.85 -9.10 1.84
CA GLY A 142 15.66 -7.91 2.11
C GLY A 142 15.75 -7.65 3.60
N LEU A 143 16.68 -6.79 3.99
CA LEU A 143 16.99 -6.50 5.39
C LEU A 143 17.33 -5.02 5.55
N GLY A 144 16.65 -4.38 6.49
CA GLY A 144 16.94 -3.01 6.90
C GLY A 144 16.89 -2.89 8.41
N PHE A 145 17.56 -1.87 8.91
CA PHE A 145 17.65 -1.62 10.33
C PHE A 145 17.31 -0.17 10.64
N TYR A 146 16.80 0.07 11.84
CA TYR A 146 16.58 1.40 12.34
C TYR A 146 16.91 1.50 13.82
N VAL A 147 17.21 2.72 14.27
CA VAL A 147 17.30 3.06 15.68
C VAL A 147 16.53 4.36 15.85
N ASP A 148 17.18 5.52 15.70
CA ASP A 148 16.50 6.80 15.78
C ASP A 148 17.32 7.97 15.18
N LYS A 149 16.70 9.14 15.07
CA LYS A 149 17.33 10.38 14.63
C LYS A 149 18.55 10.71 15.51
N THR A 150 19.65 11.09 14.86
CA THR A 150 20.96 11.31 15.50
C THR A 150 21.12 12.73 16.06
N ALA A 151 20.06 13.26 16.67
CA ALA A 151 19.99 14.60 17.21
C ALA A 151 19.72 14.59 18.72
N LEU A 152 20.11 15.64 19.43
CA LEU A 152 19.65 15.86 20.80
C LEU A 152 18.14 16.12 20.79
N PRO A 153 17.36 15.58 21.74
CA PRO A 153 17.78 14.86 22.95
C PRO A 153 17.88 13.33 22.80
N TYR A 154 17.55 12.76 21.63
CA TYR A 154 17.45 11.31 21.41
C TYR A 154 18.80 10.61 21.50
N VAL A 155 19.86 11.27 21.03
CA VAL A 155 21.23 10.78 21.11
C VAL A 155 22.14 11.88 21.64
N ASN A 156 23.22 11.50 22.33
CA ASN A 156 24.32 12.42 22.61
C ASN A 156 25.35 12.38 21.45
N PRO A 157 25.36 13.37 20.55
CA PRO A 157 26.22 13.35 19.36
C PRO A 157 27.71 13.40 19.72
N TYR A 158 28.06 13.92 20.90
CA TYR A 158 29.45 14.01 21.36
C TYR A 158 30.02 12.67 21.82
N THR A 159 29.16 11.70 22.14
CA THR A 159 29.57 10.39 22.62
C THR A 159 29.15 9.26 21.68
N ILE A 160 28.52 9.56 20.54
CA ILE A 160 27.88 8.58 19.64
C ILE A 160 28.82 7.46 19.19
N ASP A 161 30.12 7.74 19.04
CA ASP A 161 31.14 6.75 18.65
C ASP A 161 31.77 6.01 19.86
N THR A 162 31.42 6.41 21.08
CA THR A 162 32.06 5.94 22.34
C THR A 162 31.08 5.40 23.38
N VAL A 163 29.76 5.51 23.17
CA VAL A 163 28.74 5.13 24.17
C VAL A 163 28.98 3.71 24.68
N CYS A 164 29.31 2.78 23.78
CA CYS A 164 29.44 1.37 24.11
C CYS A 164 30.81 0.97 24.65
N ALA A 165 31.82 1.82 24.48
CA ALA A 165 33.11 1.65 25.17
C ALA A 165 32.94 1.68 26.70
N GLN A 166 31.90 2.35 27.21
CA GLN A 166 31.57 2.38 28.64
C GLN A 166 31.01 1.05 29.17
N TYR A 167 30.40 0.24 28.30
CA TYR A 167 29.75 -1.02 28.64
C TYR A 167 30.57 -2.25 28.23
N ASN A 168 31.78 -2.05 27.68
CA ASN A 168 32.66 -3.10 27.15
C ASN A 168 31.93 -4.06 26.19
N SER A 169 30.95 -3.53 25.45
CA SER A 169 30.13 -4.25 24.48
C SER A 169 30.41 -3.67 23.10
N PRO A 170 30.66 -4.49 22.07
CA PRO A 170 30.71 -4.01 20.70
C PRO A 170 29.30 -3.54 20.32
N CYS A 171 29.21 -2.30 19.83
CA CYS A 171 27.96 -1.73 19.37
C CYS A 171 28.24 -0.80 18.19
N ALA A 172 27.24 -0.66 17.32
CA ALA A 172 27.31 0.22 16.18
C ALA A 172 27.09 1.70 16.55
N ARG A 173 27.59 2.60 15.70
CA ARG A 173 27.20 4.00 15.71
C ARG A 173 25.68 4.12 15.48
N VAL A 174 25.02 5.01 16.20
CA VAL A 174 23.58 5.24 16.01
C VAL A 174 23.29 5.87 14.64
N PHE A 175 22.23 5.40 14.00
CA PHE A 175 21.69 5.91 12.74
C PHE A 175 20.15 5.84 12.79
N SER A 176 19.48 6.61 11.92
CA SER A 176 18.02 6.59 11.86
C SER A 176 17.50 5.35 11.13
N TYR A 177 17.84 5.19 9.86
CA TYR A 177 17.49 4.03 9.04
C TYR A 177 18.61 3.71 8.05
N ARG A 178 18.84 2.41 7.83
CA ARG A 178 19.73 1.90 6.78
C ARG A 178 19.11 0.71 6.07
N ASN A 179 19.03 0.78 4.74
CA ASN A 179 18.83 -0.38 3.88
C ASN A 179 20.13 -1.19 3.79
N ALA A 180 20.23 -2.27 4.57
CA ALA A 180 21.45 -3.07 4.66
C ALA A 180 21.55 -4.10 3.52
N LEU A 181 20.41 -4.64 3.09
CA LEU A 181 20.32 -5.60 2.00
C LEU A 181 19.03 -5.36 1.19
N PRO A 182 19.16 -4.86 -0.06
CA PRO A 182 18.05 -4.84 -1.00
C PRO A 182 17.47 -6.24 -1.23
N LEU A 183 16.20 -6.31 -1.64
CA LEU A 183 15.49 -7.56 -1.91
C LEU A 183 16.27 -8.44 -2.90
N THR A 184 16.65 -9.63 -2.43
CA THR A 184 17.46 -10.58 -3.20
C THR A 184 16.95 -12.01 -3.03
N THR A 185 17.29 -12.87 -3.99
CA THR A 185 17.09 -14.33 -3.87
C THR A 185 18.26 -15.02 -3.14
N ASN A 186 19.35 -14.30 -2.88
CA ASN A 186 20.53 -14.84 -2.21
C ASN A 186 20.35 -14.85 -0.68
N ILE A 187 19.91 -15.99 -0.14
CA ILE A 187 19.71 -16.16 1.30
C ILE A 187 21.02 -16.08 2.09
N SER A 188 22.15 -16.51 1.51
CA SER A 188 23.46 -16.38 2.17
C SER A 188 23.83 -14.91 2.39
N ALA A 189 23.45 -14.01 1.47
CA ALA A 189 23.68 -12.58 1.66
C ALA A 189 22.90 -12.03 2.86
N PHE A 190 21.71 -12.56 3.14
CA PHE A 190 20.92 -12.20 4.32
C PHE A 190 21.61 -12.63 5.61
N THR A 191 22.06 -13.88 5.70
CA THR A 191 22.78 -14.39 6.88
C THR A 191 24.10 -13.65 7.09
N ASP A 192 24.87 -13.44 6.02
CA ASP A 192 26.15 -12.73 6.08
C ASP A 192 26.00 -11.27 6.50
N THR A 193 24.88 -10.63 6.13
CA THR A 193 24.58 -9.26 6.55
C THR A 193 24.23 -9.23 8.03
N LEU A 194 23.34 -10.11 8.51
CA LEU A 194 22.98 -10.21 9.93
C LEU A 194 24.17 -10.47 10.87
N GLU A 195 25.13 -11.28 10.42
CA GLU A 195 26.32 -11.60 11.22
C GLU A 195 27.23 -10.38 11.47
N ARG A 196 27.18 -9.37 10.60
CA ARG A 196 28.04 -8.17 10.68
C ARG A 196 27.43 -7.03 11.47
N GLU A 197 26.16 -7.14 11.84
CA GLU A 197 25.41 -6.04 12.44
C GLU A 197 25.53 -6.07 13.96
N GLU A 198 25.55 -4.90 14.57
CA GLU A 198 25.60 -4.74 16.02
C GLU A 198 24.50 -3.75 16.42
N VAL A 199 23.94 -3.95 17.62
CA VAL A 199 22.97 -2.99 18.17
C VAL A 199 23.62 -1.63 18.39
N ALA A 200 22.82 -0.56 18.45
CA ALA A 200 23.26 0.77 18.79
C ALA A 200 22.52 1.31 20.02
N VAL A 201 23.10 2.31 20.69
CA VAL A 201 22.57 2.86 21.95
C VAL A 201 22.13 4.31 21.75
N ASN A 202 20.82 4.55 21.83
CA ASN A 202 20.18 5.87 21.97
C ASN A 202 19.75 6.11 23.44
N ARG A 203 19.14 7.25 23.71
CA ARG A 203 18.86 7.72 25.09
C ARG A 203 17.43 7.49 25.53
N ASP A 204 16.46 7.74 24.67
CA ASP A 204 15.05 7.65 25.01
C ASP A 204 14.41 6.39 24.44
N PHE A 205 13.26 6.01 24.99
CA PHE A 205 12.67 4.70 24.74
C PHE A 205 11.89 4.58 23.41
N PRO A 206 11.13 5.59 22.93
CA PRO A 206 10.48 5.48 21.63
C PRO A 206 11.50 5.54 20.48
N GLU A 207 11.35 4.69 19.48
CA GLU A 207 12.31 4.55 18.37
C GLU A 207 11.81 5.16 17.05
N GLY A 208 12.74 5.37 16.11
CA GLY A 208 12.50 6.03 14.83
C GLY A 208 11.96 5.13 13.71
N GLY A 209 11.39 3.96 14.02
CA GLY A 209 11.03 2.97 12.99
C GLY A 209 9.95 3.42 11.99
N PHE A 210 9.16 4.45 12.29
CA PHE A 210 8.24 5.03 11.31
C PHE A 210 8.94 5.81 10.19
N ASP A 211 10.09 6.45 10.44
CA ASP A 211 10.93 7.00 9.36
C ASP A 211 11.40 5.87 8.44
N ALA A 212 11.85 4.78 9.05
CA ALA A 212 12.33 3.61 8.34
C ALA A 212 11.24 2.99 7.46
N LEU A 213 10.03 2.80 8.01
CA LEU A 213 8.88 2.27 7.26
C LEU A 213 8.47 3.18 6.10
N MET A 214 8.54 4.50 6.28
CA MET A 214 8.31 5.46 5.20
C MET A 214 9.34 5.30 4.08
N GLN A 215 10.63 5.23 4.42
CA GLN A 215 11.70 5.06 3.41
C GLN A 215 11.60 3.70 2.69
N VAL A 216 11.28 2.62 3.42
CA VAL A 216 11.03 1.30 2.82
C VAL A 216 9.88 1.33 1.81
N ALA A 217 8.85 2.13 2.06
CA ALA A 217 7.72 2.28 1.14
C ALA A 217 8.02 3.26 -0.02
N ALA A 218 8.77 4.33 0.22
CA ALA A 218 9.03 5.36 -0.77
C ALA A 218 10.13 4.99 -1.79
N CYS A 219 11.11 4.17 -1.39
CA CYS A 219 12.31 3.88 -2.17
C CYS A 219 12.20 2.57 -2.97
N ASP A 220 11.31 2.52 -3.97
CA ASP A 220 11.06 1.29 -4.75
C ASP A 220 12.35 0.67 -5.31
N ASP A 221 13.20 1.47 -5.95
CA ASP A 221 14.39 0.98 -6.65
C ASP A 221 15.49 0.52 -5.68
N GLN A 222 15.74 1.28 -4.60
CA GLN A 222 16.78 0.97 -3.63
C GLN A 222 16.41 -0.25 -2.79
N ILE A 223 15.13 -0.42 -2.45
CA ILE A 223 14.63 -1.60 -1.74
C ILE A 223 14.52 -2.79 -2.70
N GLY A 224 14.14 -2.55 -3.95
CA GLY A 224 14.05 -3.56 -5.01
C GLY A 224 12.70 -4.26 -5.10
N TRP A 225 11.59 -3.56 -4.80
CA TRP A 225 10.24 -4.11 -4.86
C TRP A 225 9.87 -4.50 -6.30
N ARG A 226 9.43 -5.74 -6.51
CA ARG A 226 8.92 -6.14 -7.83
C ARG A 226 7.53 -5.59 -8.08
N GLU A 227 7.26 -5.28 -9.34
CA GLU A 227 5.89 -5.08 -9.81
C GLU A 227 5.15 -6.43 -9.76
N GLY A 228 3.88 -6.42 -9.35
CA GLY A 228 3.09 -7.65 -9.29
C GLY A 228 3.58 -8.70 -8.29
N ALA A 229 4.36 -8.35 -7.26
CA ALA A 229 4.64 -9.24 -6.14
C ALA A 229 3.79 -8.87 -4.92
N THR A 230 3.51 -9.84 -4.05
CA THR A 230 3.03 -9.54 -2.70
C THR A 230 4.18 -8.90 -1.91
N ARG A 231 3.98 -7.70 -1.37
CA ARG A 231 5.02 -6.92 -0.68
C ARG A 231 4.77 -6.90 0.81
N LEU A 232 5.62 -7.60 1.57
CA LEU A 232 5.51 -7.71 3.03
C LEU A 232 6.65 -6.96 3.71
N VAL A 233 6.33 -6.22 4.77
CA VAL A 233 7.35 -5.65 5.65
C VAL A 233 7.17 -6.26 7.04
N VAL A 234 8.16 -7.00 7.52
CA VAL A 234 8.17 -7.52 8.88
C VAL A 234 8.77 -6.46 9.79
N TYR A 235 8.02 -6.01 10.80
CA TYR A 235 8.41 -4.92 11.68
C TYR A 235 8.49 -5.44 13.13
N PRO A 236 9.63 -6.04 13.53
CA PRO A 236 9.88 -6.44 14.91
C PRO A 236 10.43 -5.28 15.75
N THR A 237 9.84 -5.06 16.93
CA THR A 237 10.34 -4.09 17.93
C THR A 237 9.78 -4.40 19.31
N ASP A 238 10.54 -4.04 20.33
CA ASP A 238 10.14 -4.04 21.73
C ASP A 238 9.86 -2.61 22.26
N ALA A 239 9.71 -1.64 21.36
CA ALA A 239 9.54 -0.22 21.70
C ALA A 239 8.30 0.41 21.02
N LEU A 240 7.94 1.61 21.50
CA LEU A 240 6.99 2.48 20.80
C LEU A 240 7.69 3.16 19.61
N SER A 241 6.94 3.57 18.60
CA SER A 241 7.49 4.34 17.47
C SER A 241 7.14 5.83 17.57
N LYS A 242 8.14 6.70 17.36
CA LYS A 242 7.95 8.14 17.25
C LYS A 242 7.14 8.49 16.01
N MET A 243 6.35 9.56 16.08
CA MET A 243 5.45 9.99 15.02
C MET A 243 5.50 11.51 14.81
N ALA A 244 4.87 11.99 13.73
CA ALA A 244 4.80 13.42 13.42
C ALA A 244 4.44 14.27 14.66
N GLY A 245 5.25 15.28 14.93
CA GLY A 245 5.22 16.14 16.10
C GLY A 245 6.34 15.88 17.08
N ASP A 246 6.85 14.64 17.17
CA ASP A 246 7.89 14.26 18.14
C ASP A 246 9.26 14.88 17.81
N GLY A 247 9.54 15.13 16.52
CA GLY A 247 10.77 15.79 16.04
C GLY A 247 10.98 17.20 16.58
N LYS A 248 9.91 17.84 17.09
CA LYS A 248 9.99 19.17 17.74
C LYS A 248 10.93 19.19 18.93
N LEU A 249 11.07 18.07 19.64
CA LEU A 249 12.00 17.96 20.77
C LEU A 249 13.46 18.14 20.33
N ALA A 250 13.79 17.78 19.08
CA ALA A 250 15.09 17.98 18.46
C ALA A 250 15.17 19.20 17.54
N ALA A 251 14.17 20.10 17.59
CA ALA A 251 14.04 21.24 16.69
C ALA A 251 13.95 20.87 15.20
N ILE A 252 13.47 19.67 14.89
CA ILE A 252 13.21 19.20 13.52
C ILE A 252 11.73 19.49 13.22
N LEU A 253 11.50 20.57 12.47
CA LEU A 253 10.17 21.14 12.24
C LEU A 253 9.56 20.86 10.85
N PRO A 254 10.35 20.74 9.76
CA PRO A 254 9.77 20.43 8.45
C PRO A 254 9.00 19.11 8.49
N PRO A 255 7.75 19.04 8.02
CA PRO A 255 7.02 17.78 7.93
C PRO A 255 7.73 16.79 7.01
N ASN A 256 7.58 15.50 7.29
CA ASN A 256 8.01 14.45 6.38
C ASN A 256 7.38 14.65 4.98
N ASP A 257 8.16 14.59 3.92
CA ASP A 257 7.67 14.82 2.55
C ASP A 257 7.13 13.56 1.86
N GLY A 258 7.29 12.39 2.48
CA GLY A 258 6.89 11.09 1.94
C GLY A 258 7.71 10.63 0.73
N GLN A 259 8.89 11.21 0.50
CA GLN A 259 9.76 10.87 -0.63
C GLN A 259 10.93 9.98 -0.21
N CYS A 260 11.59 9.39 -1.21
CA CYS A 260 12.79 8.58 -1.01
C CYS A 260 14.04 9.45 -0.83
N HIS A 261 14.79 9.19 0.23
CA HIS A 261 16.01 9.93 0.61
C HIS A 261 17.14 9.01 1.06
N LEU A 262 17.27 7.84 0.43
CA LEU A 262 18.37 6.92 0.74
C LEU A 262 19.63 7.27 -0.04
N HIS A 263 20.75 7.24 0.66
CA HIS A 263 22.05 7.36 0.03
C HIS A 263 22.30 6.15 -0.91
N PRO A 264 22.58 6.36 -2.20
CA PRO A 264 22.68 5.26 -3.16
C PRO A 264 23.75 4.21 -2.85
N GLY A 265 24.81 4.59 -2.13
CA GLY A 265 25.94 3.69 -1.82
C GLY A 265 25.84 3.00 -0.45
N THR A 266 25.34 3.70 0.57
CA THR A 266 25.32 3.19 1.95
C THR A 266 23.94 2.71 2.39
N GLY A 267 22.89 3.09 1.66
CA GLY A 267 21.51 2.80 2.03
C GLY A 267 21.00 3.59 3.24
N GLU A 268 21.77 4.55 3.75
CA GLU A 268 21.39 5.37 4.91
C GLU A 268 20.40 6.47 4.54
N TYR A 269 19.46 6.76 5.44
CA TYR A 269 18.49 7.83 5.29
C TYR A 269 19.12 9.22 5.54
N LEU A 270 19.15 10.04 4.49
CA LEU A 270 19.87 11.32 4.47
C LEU A 270 19.13 12.47 5.14
N GLU A 271 17.79 12.48 5.11
CA GLU A 271 16.97 13.58 5.61
C GLU A 271 16.51 13.37 7.07
N SER A 272 17.08 12.40 7.79
CA SER A 272 16.61 12.04 9.14
C SER A 272 16.59 13.20 10.13
N ASN A 273 17.56 14.13 10.03
CA ASN A 273 17.66 15.28 10.93
C ASN A 273 17.08 16.57 10.34
N ASN A 274 16.50 16.50 9.13
CA ASN A 274 15.99 17.66 8.40
C ASN A 274 14.47 17.65 8.29
N GLN A 275 13.82 16.49 8.42
CA GLN A 275 12.37 16.37 8.45
C GLN A 275 11.88 15.53 9.63
N ASP A 276 10.71 15.89 10.14
CA ASP A 276 10.03 15.22 11.24
C ASP A 276 9.67 13.77 10.87
N TYR A 277 9.31 12.97 11.86
CA TYR A 277 8.77 11.63 11.63
C TYR A 277 7.47 11.72 10.82
N PRO A 278 7.11 10.69 10.04
CA PRO A 278 5.86 10.70 9.30
C PRO A 278 4.66 10.54 10.25
N SER A 279 3.53 11.10 9.83
CA SER A 279 2.24 10.83 10.48
C SER A 279 1.71 9.46 10.08
N ILE A 280 0.84 8.88 10.92
CA ILE A 280 0.13 7.63 10.59
C ILE A 280 -0.66 7.77 9.28
N GLY A 281 -1.22 8.95 9.00
CA GLY A 281 -1.93 9.22 7.74
C GLY A 281 -1.02 9.17 6.51
N GLN A 282 0.21 9.68 6.61
CA GLN A 282 1.19 9.59 5.53
C GLN A 282 1.62 8.14 5.28
N LEU A 283 1.90 7.40 6.35
CA LEU A 283 2.20 5.96 6.26
C LEU A 283 1.04 5.18 5.64
N ALA A 284 -0.20 5.40 6.11
CA ALA A 284 -1.38 4.76 5.54
C ALA A 284 -1.54 5.06 4.05
N ASN A 285 -1.24 6.29 3.63
CA ASN A 285 -1.33 6.68 2.24
C ASN A 285 -0.29 5.96 1.37
N ILE A 286 0.99 6.02 1.75
CA ILE A 286 2.05 5.42 0.92
C ILE A 286 1.98 3.89 0.90
N LEU A 287 1.69 3.24 2.04
CA LEU A 287 1.55 1.79 2.12
C LEU A 287 0.40 1.28 1.24
N ARG A 288 -0.71 2.03 1.18
CA ARG A 288 -1.83 1.75 0.27
C ARG A 288 -1.43 1.95 -1.19
N GLN A 289 -0.80 3.07 -1.52
CA GLN A 289 -0.37 3.38 -2.89
C GLN A 289 0.64 2.35 -3.41
N LYS A 290 1.54 1.87 -2.56
CA LYS A 290 2.58 0.90 -2.91
C LYS A 290 2.16 -0.55 -2.66
N ASN A 291 0.93 -0.77 -2.19
CA ASN A 291 0.37 -2.06 -1.80
C ASN A 291 1.34 -2.89 -0.96
N ILE A 292 1.89 -2.29 0.10
CA ILE A 292 2.80 -2.94 1.06
C ILE A 292 2.02 -3.29 2.34
N GLN A 293 2.21 -4.50 2.85
CA GLN A 293 1.54 -5.00 4.06
C GLN A 293 2.53 -5.11 5.22
N PRO A 294 2.46 -4.22 6.22
CA PRO A 294 3.24 -4.35 7.43
C PRO A 294 2.74 -5.49 8.32
N ILE A 295 3.65 -6.32 8.80
CA ILE A 295 3.44 -7.31 9.85
C ILE A 295 4.11 -6.76 11.10
N PHE A 296 3.31 -6.11 11.96
CA PHE A 296 3.81 -5.56 13.23
C PHE A 296 3.97 -6.70 14.23
N ALA A 297 5.21 -7.12 14.47
CA ALA A 297 5.54 -8.09 15.49
C ALA A 297 6.08 -7.31 16.70
N ILE A 298 5.21 -6.97 17.63
CA ILE A 298 5.55 -6.05 18.74
C ILE A 298 5.37 -6.78 20.07
N ALA A 299 6.31 -6.55 20.99
CA ALA A 299 6.22 -7.00 22.38
C ALA A 299 4.87 -6.61 23.01
N GLU A 300 4.28 -7.51 23.79
CA GLU A 300 2.86 -7.39 24.19
C GLU A 300 2.54 -6.08 24.92
N ASP A 301 3.39 -5.67 25.86
CA ASP A 301 3.24 -4.48 26.70
C ASP A 301 3.52 -3.16 25.96
N ARG A 302 3.87 -3.23 24.67
CA ARG A 302 4.28 -2.10 23.83
C ARG A 302 3.36 -1.87 22.64
N ARG A 303 2.32 -2.69 22.50
CA ARG A 303 1.42 -2.62 21.35
C ARG A 303 0.59 -1.34 21.35
N PRO A 304 0.74 -0.49 20.32
CA PRO A 304 -0.13 0.65 20.17
C PRO A 304 -1.55 0.18 19.84
N ALA A 305 -2.49 0.54 20.70
CA ALA A 305 -3.90 0.24 20.47
C ALA A 305 -4.34 0.82 19.13
N ARG A 306 -4.94 -0.01 18.27
CA ARG A 306 -5.54 0.35 16.98
C ARG A 306 -4.58 0.75 15.85
N LEU A 307 -3.25 0.66 15.99
CA LEU A 307 -2.33 0.97 14.87
C LEU A 307 -2.66 0.15 13.61
N SER A 308 -2.92 -1.15 13.78
CA SER A 308 -3.28 -2.03 12.67
C SER A 308 -4.66 -1.74 12.05
N GLN A 309 -5.52 -1.02 12.77
CA GLN A 309 -6.83 -0.57 12.24
C GLN A 309 -6.67 0.68 11.36
N LEU A 310 -5.61 1.46 11.58
CA LEU A 310 -5.32 2.68 10.83
C LEU A 310 -4.48 2.40 9.58
N LEU A 311 -3.62 1.37 9.62
CA LEU A 311 -2.74 1.03 8.51
C LEU A 311 -3.33 -0.10 7.63
N PRO A 312 -3.56 0.16 6.34
CA PRO A 312 -4.25 -0.76 5.45
C PRO A 312 -3.46 -2.05 5.23
N GLY A 313 -4.12 -3.19 5.37
CA GLY A 313 -3.52 -4.51 5.13
C GLY A 313 -2.50 -4.96 6.18
N SER A 314 -2.31 -4.17 7.24
CA SER A 314 -1.38 -4.52 8.31
C SER A 314 -1.94 -5.59 9.23
N THR A 315 -1.04 -6.40 9.80
CA THR A 315 -1.34 -7.34 10.88
C THR A 315 -0.57 -6.95 12.14
N MET A 316 -1.09 -7.35 13.29
CA MET A 316 -0.44 -7.15 14.60
C MET A 316 -0.31 -8.51 15.26
N ALA A 317 0.91 -8.88 15.64
CA ALA A 317 1.26 -10.18 16.22
C ALA A 317 2.16 -9.99 17.46
N THR A 318 2.20 -10.98 18.36
CA THR A 318 2.93 -10.84 19.65
C THR A 318 4.32 -11.35 19.42
N LEU A 319 5.30 -10.47 19.49
CA LEU A 319 6.69 -10.90 19.48
C LEU A 319 7.03 -11.43 20.88
N GLU A 320 7.57 -12.64 20.94
CA GLU A 320 8.18 -13.14 22.17
C GLU A 320 9.42 -12.30 22.51
N SER A 321 9.81 -12.23 23.79
CA SER A 321 10.88 -11.33 24.24
C SER A 321 12.24 -11.61 23.60
N ASP A 322 12.44 -12.78 23.00
CA ASP A 322 13.65 -13.15 22.29
C ASP A 322 13.43 -13.30 20.77
N SER A 323 12.27 -12.88 20.24
CA SER A 323 11.86 -13.06 18.84
C SER A 323 11.79 -14.50 18.35
N SER A 324 11.76 -15.51 19.24
CA SER A 324 11.83 -16.92 18.83
C SER A 324 10.65 -17.41 17.97
N ASN A 325 9.50 -16.74 18.07
CA ASN A 325 8.28 -17.07 17.34
C ASN A 325 8.12 -16.33 15.98
N ILE A 326 9.11 -15.54 15.55
CA ILE A 326 8.98 -14.66 14.37
C ILE A 326 8.65 -15.41 13.08
N VAL A 327 9.16 -16.64 12.92
CA VAL A 327 8.94 -17.45 11.72
C VAL A 327 7.46 -17.85 11.61
N GLU A 328 6.88 -18.30 12.72
CA GLU A 328 5.48 -18.68 12.82
C GLU A 328 4.55 -17.47 12.59
N LEU A 329 4.90 -16.30 13.14
CA LEU A 329 4.12 -15.07 12.94
C LEU A 329 4.05 -14.65 11.48
N VAL A 330 5.18 -14.71 10.76
CA VAL A 330 5.25 -14.39 9.34
C VAL A 330 4.44 -15.39 8.51
N GLU A 331 4.57 -16.68 8.80
CA GLU A 331 3.81 -17.72 8.10
C GLU A 331 2.30 -17.55 8.33
N GLU A 332 1.87 -17.26 9.55
CA GLU A 332 0.47 -17.03 9.87
C GLU A 332 -0.06 -15.76 9.18
N ALA A 333 0.68 -14.65 9.23
CA ALA A 333 0.30 -13.41 8.58
C ALA A 333 0.14 -13.60 7.06
N TYR A 334 1.06 -14.35 6.43
CA TYR A 334 0.94 -14.69 5.01
C TYR A 334 -0.30 -15.54 4.74
N ARG A 335 -0.55 -16.60 5.53
CA ARG A 335 -1.75 -17.44 5.37
C ARG A 335 -3.04 -16.63 5.54
N GLN A 336 -3.09 -15.72 6.51
CA GLN A 336 -4.21 -14.81 6.72
C GLN A 336 -4.41 -13.84 5.56
N LEU A 337 -3.33 -13.32 4.97
CA LEU A 337 -3.41 -12.49 3.77
C LEU A 337 -3.99 -13.29 2.60
N ARG A 338 -3.55 -14.53 2.42
CA ARG A 338 -4.02 -15.44 1.35
C ARG A 338 -5.40 -16.07 1.61
N SER A 339 -5.98 -15.93 2.79
CA SER A 339 -7.33 -16.45 3.09
C SER A 339 -8.45 -15.44 2.83
N GLN A 340 -8.11 -14.25 2.34
CA GLN A 340 -9.06 -13.19 2.07
C GLN A 340 -8.68 -12.35 0.86
N VAL A 341 -9.67 -11.65 0.31
CA VAL A 341 -9.46 -10.55 -0.62
C VAL A 341 -10.19 -9.36 -0.04
N LYS A 342 -9.45 -8.27 0.21
CA LYS A 342 -10.03 -6.98 0.60
C LYS A 342 -9.73 -6.00 -0.51
N LEU A 343 -10.77 -5.38 -1.06
CA LEU A 343 -10.62 -4.35 -2.09
C LEU A 343 -10.42 -2.98 -1.45
N GLN A 344 -9.46 -2.22 -1.96
CA GLN A 344 -9.20 -0.83 -1.59
C GLN A 344 -9.18 0.06 -2.83
N VAL A 345 -9.37 1.36 -2.60
CA VAL A 345 -9.27 2.38 -3.64
C VAL A 345 -8.02 3.20 -3.37
N ALA A 346 -7.10 3.20 -4.31
CA ALA A 346 -5.95 4.10 -4.33
C ALA A 346 -6.30 5.36 -5.12
N SER A 347 -6.00 6.53 -4.55
CA SER A 347 -6.24 7.85 -5.15
C SER A 347 -7.71 8.11 -5.56
N PRO A 348 -8.69 8.00 -4.66
CA PRO A 348 -10.09 8.22 -5.00
C PRO A 348 -10.35 9.67 -5.46
N PRO A 349 -10.99 9.91 -6.63
CA PRO A 349 -11.34 11.26 -7.09
C PRO A 349 -12.48 11.86 -6.25
N ALA A 350 -12.43 13.16 -5.98
CA ALA A 350 -13.44 13.83 -5.15
C ALA A 350 -14.83 13.90 -5.83
N GLU A 351 -14.83 13.87 -7.16
CA GLU A 351 -15.99 13.98 -8.03
C GLU A 351 -16.68 12.63 -8.28
N LEU A 352 -16.19 11.53 -7.69
CA LEU A 352 -16.78 10.20 -7.85
C LEU A 352 -17.31 9.66 -6.52
N GLN A 353 -18.53 9.13 -6.58
CA GLN A 353 -19.08 8.29 -5.54
C GLN A 353 -18.99 6.81 -5.97
N LEU A 354 -18.37 5.98 -5.13
CA LEU A 354 -18.20 4.55 -5.40
C LEU A 354 -19.11 3.73 -4.48
N GLN A 355 -19.81 2.76 -5.05
CA GLN A 355 -20.60 1.77 -4.32
C GLN A 355 -20.12 0.38 -4.70
N PHE A 356 -19.96 -0.49 -3.70
CA PHE A 356 -19.36 -1.81 -3.87
C PHE A 356 -20.37 -2.90 -3.62
N THR A 357 -20.25 -3.99 -4.37
CA THR A 357 -20.94 -5.25 -4.13
C THR A 357 -19.93 -6.37 -4.30
N SER A 358 -19.82 -7.27 -3.33
CA SER A 358 -18.92 -8.43 -3.43
C SER A 358 -19.70 -9.72 -3.62
N THR A 359 -19.18 -10.60 -4.47
CA THR A 359 -19.64 -11.98 -4.65
C THR A 359 -18.49 -12.92 -4.28
N CYS A 360 -18.63 -13.60 -3.14
CA CYS A 360 -17.59 -14.46 -2.58
C CYS A 360 -17.78 -15.93 -3.01
N ARG A 361 -16.95 -16.84 -2.48
CA ARG A 361 -16.89 -18.27 -2.86
C ARG A 361 -18.23 -19.01 -2.75
N ASP A 362 -19.05 -18.65 -1.77
CA ASP A 362 -20.38 -19.22 -1.53
C ASP A 362 -21.45 -18.72 -2.52
N GLY A 363 -21.08 -17.81 -3.44
CA GLY A 363 -22.01 -17.11 -4.31
C GLY A 363 -22.84 -16.06 -3.58
N GLN A 364 -22.56 -15.77 -2.30
CA GLN A 364 -23.27 -14.77 -1.54
C GLN A 364 -22.93 -13.38 -2.07
N VAL A 365 -23.96 -12.69 -2.55
CA VAL A 365 -23.87 -11.29 -2.98
C VAL A 365 -24.09 -10.39 -1.78
N THR A 366 -23.11 -9.56 -1.45
CA THR A 366 -23.14 -8.65 -0.30
C THR A 366 -23.06 -7.20 -0.78
N PRO A 367 -24.18 -6.44 -0.74
CA PRO A 367 -24.17 -5.00 -0.99
C PRO A 367 -23.32 -4.27 0.05
N GLY A 368 -22.53 -3.29 -0.39
CA GLY A 368 -21.53 -2.62 0.44
C GLY A 368 -20.31 -3.49 0.76
N GLY A 369 -20.24 -4.72 0.23
CA GLY A 369 -19.17 -5.67 0.52
C GLY A 369 -17.87 -5.31 -0.21
N THR A 370 -16.79 -5.15 0.55
CA THR A 370 -15.43 -4.92 0.02
C THR A 370 -14.44 -6.00 0.44
N ARG A 371 -14.94 -7.12 1.01
CA ARG A 371 -14.11 -8.19 1.56
C ARG A 371 -14.75 -9.55 1.36
N CYS A 372 -13.97 -10.50 0.86
CA CYS A 372 -14.26 -11.93 0.90
C CYS A 372 -13.24 -12.63 1.80
N SER A 373 -13.71 -13.58 2.62
CA SER A 373 -12.87 -14.35 3.57
C SER A 373 -13.00 -15.85 3.31
N ASN A 374 -12.23 -16.66 4.04
CA ASN A 374 -12.23 -18.13 3.94
C ASN A 374 -11.91 -18.63 2.52
N LEU A 375 -11.03 -17.89 1.83
CA LEU A 375 -10.54 -18.24 0.51
C LEU A 375 -9.40 -19.25 0.61
N THR A 376 -9.30 -20.07 -0.42
CA THR A 376 -8.27 -21.05 -0.65
C THR A 376 -7.63 -20.82 -2.01
N VAL A 377 -6.44 -21.39 -2.22
CA VAL A 377 -5.77 -21.30 -3.53
C VAL A 377 -6.68 -21.83 -4.62
N GLY A 378 -6.85 -21.06 -5.69
CA GLY A 378 -7.75 -21.33 -6.82
C GLY A 378 -9.10 -20.63 -6.75
N ASP A 379 -9.55 -20.20 -5.56
CA ASP A 379 -10.82 -19.46 -5.44
C ASP A 379 -10.75 -18.13 -6.21
N THR A 380 -11.85 -17.80 -6.88
CA THR A 380 -12.05 -16.51 -7.58
C THR A 380 -13.23 -15.80 -6.94
N VAL A 381 -13.08 -14.51 -6.68
CA VAL A 381 -14.14 -13.64 -6.16
C VAL A 381 -14.37 -12.48 -7.11
N GLU A 382 -15.55 -11.89 -7.05
CA GLU A 382 -15.93 -10.77 -7.90
C GLU A 382 -16.36 -9.57 -7.06
N PHE A 383 -15.94 -8.37 -7.49
CA PHE A 383 -16.40 -7.11 -6.97
C PHE A 383 -17.03 -6.30 -8.09
N GLU A 384 -18.30 -5.94 -7.94
CA GLU A 384 -18.97 -4.97 -8.79
C GLU A 384 -18.86 -3.59 -8.12
N VAL A 385 -18.38 -2.61 -8.88
CA VAL A 385 -18.21 -1.23 -8.43
C VAL A 385 -19.06 -0.34 -9.31
N THR A 386 -20.05 0.31 -8.70
CA THR A 386 -20.84 1.36 -9.36
C THR A 386 -20.20 2.71 -9.08
N LEU A 387 -19.87 3.44 -10.14
CA LEU A 387 -19.25 4.76 -10.09
C LEU A 387 -20.27 5.79 -10.53
N THR A 388 -20.50 6.81 -9.71
CA THR A 388 -21.40 7.91 -10.03
C THR A 388 -20.64 9.22 -10.02
N ALA A 389 -20.66 9.96 -11.13
CA ALA A 389 -20.10 11.30 -11.18
C ALA A 389 -20.99 12.27 -10.41
N THR A 390 -20.45 12.92 -9.38
CA THR A 390 -21.17 13.88 -8.54
C THR A 390 -20.96 15.33 -8.97
N GLY A 391 -19.93 15.58 -9.79
CA GLY A 391 -19.59 16.90 -10.30
C GLY A 391 -18.62 16.82 -11.49
N CYS A 392 -18.26 17.97 -12.03
CA CYS A 392 -17.28 18.11 -13.10
C CYS A 392 -16.03 18.83 -12.51
N PRO A 393 -14.82 18.30 -12.71
CA PRO A 393 -13.58 18.97 -12.31
C PRO A 393 -13.46 20.35 -12.97
N LYS A 394 -12.96 21.37 -12.23
CA LYS A 394 -12.93 22.77 -12.69
C LYS A 394 -12.17 22.99 -14.00
N ASP A 395 -11.17 22.15 -14.27
CA ASP A 395 -10.29 22.28 -15.44
C ASP A 395 -10.58 21.21 -16.52
N GLY A 396 -11.66 20.42 -16.37
CA GLY A 396 -11.98 19.31 -17.27
C GLY A 396 -10.89 18.22 -17.29
N GLN A 397 -10.10 18.11 -16.22
CA GLN A 397 -9.05 17.11 -16.11
C GLN A 397 -9.65 15.72 -15.94
N ALA A 398 -9.12 14.76 -16.69
CA ALA A 398 -9.36 13.35 -16.47
C ALA A 398 -8.91 12.95 -15.05
N ALA A 399 -9.67 12.08 -14.41
CA ALA A 399 -9.26 11.47 -13.15
C ALA A 399 -8.73 10.06 -13.41
N GLN A 400 -7.71 9.67 -12.63
CA GLN A 400 -7.20 8.31 -12.61
C GLN A 400 -7.19 7.80 -11.17
N PHE A 401 -7.68 6.59 -10.97
CA PHE A 401 -7.61 5.89 -9.69
C PHE A 401 -7.48 4.38 -9.92
N SER A 402 -7.15 3.65 -8.86
CA SER A 402 -6.98 2.20 -8.95
C SER A 402 -7.80 1.44 -7.91
N LEU A 403 -8.38 0.32 -8.33
CA LEU A 403 -8.98 -0.68 -7.45
C LEU A 403 -7.94 -1.75 -7.15
N VAL A 404 -7.48 -1.79 -5.89
CA VAL A 404 -6.33 -2.58 -5.45
C VAL A 404 -6.78 -3.67 -4.48
N PRO A 405 -6.70 -4.95 -4.84
CA PRO A 405 -6.87 -6.04 -3.90
C PRO A 405 -5.63 -6.14 -2.99
N VAL A 406 -5.83 -5.97 -1.68
CA VAL A 406 -4.75 -5.86 -0.70
C VAL A 406 -3.85 -7.09 -0.71
N GLY A 407 -2.56 -6.87 -0.96
CA GLY A 407 -1.53 -7.92 -0.97
C GLY A 407 -1.54 -8.88 -2.15
N PHE A 408 -2.37 -8.61 -3.16
CA PHE A 408 -2.28 -9.25 -4.48
C PHE A 408 -1.42 -8.41 -5.39
N GLY A 409 -0.73 -9.06 -6.32
CA GLY A 409 -0.07 -8.30 -7.38
C GLY A 409 -1.05 -8.02 -8.52
N GLY A 410 -1.01 -6.77 -8.98
CA GLY A 410 -1.94 -6.23 -9.96
C GLY A 410 -3.08 -5.43 -9.33
N GLU A 411 -3.70 -4.61 -10.17
CA GLU A 411 -4.80 -3.72 -9.84
C GLU A 411 -5.65 -3.50 -11.10
N LEU A 412 -6.84 -2.92 -10.92
CA LEU A 412 -7.58 -2.32 -12.03
C LEU A 412 -7.38 -0.81 -12.00
N THR A 413 -6.60 -0.29 -12.94
CA THR A 413 -6.45 1.15 -13.17
C THR A 413 -7.63 1.67 -13.99
N VAL A 414 -8.26 2.74 -13.53
CA VAL A 414 -9.46 3.31 -14.15
C VAL A 414 -9.20 4.76 -14.51
N ASN A 415 -9.34 5.08 -15.80
CA ASN A 415 -9.32 6.44 -16.31
C ASN A 415 -10.76 6.93 -16.50
N VAL A 416 -11.06 8.13 -16.03
CA VAL A 416 -12.40 8.73 -16.09
C VAL A 416 -12.33 10.12 -16.70
N ASP A 417 -13.04 10.32 -17.79
CA ASP A 417 -13.30 11.63 -18.40
C ASP A 417 -14.71 12.13 -18.00
N PHE A 418 -14.86 13.44 -17.77
CA PHE A 418 -16.08 14.06 -17.23
C PHE A 418 -16.81 14.99 -18.19
#